data_AF-A0A947PY37-F1
#
_entry.id   AF-A0A947PY37-F1
#
_cell.length_a   1.000
_cell.length_b   1.000
_cell.length_c   1.000
_cell.angle_alpha   90.00
_cell.angle_beta   90.00
_cell.angle_gamma   90.00
#
_symmetry.space_group_name_H-M   'P 1'
#
loop_
_entity.id
_entity.type
_entity.pdbx_description
1 polymer ?
#
loop_
_entity_poly.entity_id
_entity_poly.type
_entity_poly.pdbx_seq_one_letter_code
_entity_poly.pdbx_strand_id
1 'polypeptide(L)'
;MKREPAKRTRSESAREKQLRYLSQSVRLEEAVHPRLIHMTLVSVTVAVVSFVAWAGFTNINEVARAPGEIVPRGFQQVVQHFDGGIIKNIATTEGMMVKEGDILMTLDGAGTQQDLERALKQQTTLRLQRERLRAFVEDRRPDFTKIAGANADMMAEQEKIFASMIESRAKEHDIIKDQITQKKHAINILEARRGTAWQNVKLMQDMH
;
A
#
# COMPACT_ATOMS: atom_id res chain seq x y z
N MET A 1 56.55 122.86 -61.24
CA MET A 1 55.40 122.37 -62.04
C MET A 1 54.45 121.64 -61.10
N LYS A 2 53.27 122.21 -60.90
CA LYS A 2 52.21 121.79 -59.97
C LYS A 2 51.66 120.41 -60.37
N ARG A 3 51.50 119.46 -59.44
CA ARG A 3 50.51 118.38 -59.56
C ARG A 3 49.83 118.17 -58.23
N GLU A 4 48.57 118.61 -58.17
CA GLU A 4 47.63 118.34 -57.08
C GLU A 4 47.44 116.82 -56.90
N PRO A 5 47.37 116.30 -55.68
CA PRO A 5 46.83 114.96 -55.45
C PRO A 5 45.32 115.00 -55.21
N ALA A 6 44.61 114.22 -56.02
CA ALA A 6 43.16 114.03 -56.03
C ALA A 6 42.61 113.48 -54.70
N LYS A 7 41.42 113.96 -54.32
CA LYS A 7 40.68 113.53 -53.14
C LYS A 7 40.23 112.07 -53.30
N ARG A 8 40.71 111.18 -52.42
CA ARG A 8 40.29 109.78 -52.34
C ARG A 8 38.80 109.70 -51.96
N THR A 9 38.05 108.85 -52.66
CA THR A 9 36.60 108.69 -52.47
C THR A 9 36.30 107.90 -51.20
N ARG A 10 35.22 108.28 -50.52
CA ARG A 10 34.81 107.77 -49.19
C ARG A 10 34.61 106.23 -49.15
N SER A 11 34.34 105.60 -50.30
CA SER A 11 34.09 104.15 -50.42
C SER A 11 35.34 103.28 -50.26
N GLU A 12 36.52 103.74 -50.70
CA GLU A 12 37.76 102.95 -50.56
C GLU A 12 38.20 102.83 -49.09
N SER A 13 38.04 103.91 -48.33
CA SER A 13 38.37 103.92 -46.89
C SER A 13 37.47 103.01 -46.05
N ALA A 14 36.23 102.76 -46.49
CA ALA A 14 35.30 101.87 -45.82
C ALA A 14 35.68 100.39 -46.05
N ARG A 15 36.10 100.06 -47.28
CA ARG A 15 36.54 98.72 -47.67
C ARG A 15 37.86 98.33 -47.02
N GLU A 16 38.82 99.26 -46.87
CA GLU A 16 40.05 99.02 -46.11
C GLU A 16 39.78 98.74 -44.62
N LYS A 17 38.81 99.45 -44.03
CA LYS A 17 38.40 99.18 -42.65
C LYS A 17 37.73 97.81 -42.54
N GLN A 18 36.84 97.45 -43.46
CA GLN A 18 36.19 96.13 -43.47
C GLN A 18 37.19 94.96 -43.67
N LEU A 19 38.20 95.14 -44.53
CA LEU A 19 39.26 94.14 -44.71
C LEU A 19 40.12 93.95 -43.45
N ARG A 20 40.31 95.00 -42.64
CA ARG A 20 40.96 94.89 -41.32
C ARG A 20 40.11 94.16 -40.28
N TYR A 21 38.78 94.30 -40.33
CA TYR A 21 37.91 93.56 -39.41
C TYR A 21 37.84 92.07 -39.74
N LEU A 22 37.87 91.70 -41.02
CA LEU A 22 37.91 90.30 -41.46
C LEU A 22 39.23 89.60 -41.10
N SER A 23 40.37 90.30 -41.17
CA SER A 23 41.64 89.72 -40.72
C SER A 23 41.75 89.61 -39.20
N GLN A 24 40.97 90.39 -38.45
CA GLN A 24 40.97 90.35 -36.99
C GLN A 24 40.11 89.19 -36.45
N SER A 25 39.00 88.83 -37.10
CA SER A 25 38.18 87.68 -36.68
C SER A 25 38.87 86.34 -36.90
N VAL A 26 39.67 86.21 -37.96
CA VAL A 26 40.44 84.99 -38.24
C VAL A 26 41.57 84.75 -37.22
N ARG A 27 42.16 85.81 -36.66
CA ARG A 27 43.23 85.66 -35.64
C ARG A 27 42.73 85.30 -34.23
N LEU A 28 41.44 85.47 -33.95
CA LEU A 28 40.84 85.07 -32.67
C LEU A 28 40.50 83.58 -32.61
N GLU A 29 40.46 82.89 -33.75
CA GLU A 29 40.25 81.44 -33.82
C GLU A 29 41.58 80.66 -33.69
N GLU A 30 42.72 81.30 -33.97
CA GLU A 30 44.04 80.66 -33.97
C GLU A 30 44.80 80.79 -32.62
N ALA A 31 44.27 81.57 -31.67
CA ALA A 31 44.85 81.72 -30.34
C ALA A 31 44.19 80.79 -29.32
N VAL A 32 44.04 79.50 -29.65
CA VAL A 32 43.68 78.52 -28.63
C VAL A 32 44.90 78.34 -27.73
N HIS A 33 44.84 78.92 -26.53
CA HIS A 33 45.91 78.84 -25.53
C HIS A 33 46.35 77.37 -25.36
N PRO A 34 47.61 77.00 -25.63
CA PRO A 34 48.04 75.60 -25.68
C PRO A 34 47.80 74.87 -24.35
N ARG A 35 47.79 75.61 -23.23
CA ARG A 35 47.50 75.06 -21.91
C ARG A 35 46.06 74.57 -21.74
N LEU A 36 45.08 75.22 -22.36
CA LEU A 36 43.66 74.81 -22.24
C LEU A 36 43.38 73.54 -23.04
N ILE A 37 43.96 73.39 -24.24
CA ILE A 37 43.85 72.17 -25.04
C ILE A 37 44.52 71.00 -24.31
N HIS A 38 45.72 71.20 -23.77
CA HIS A 38 46.37 70.14 -22.99
C HIS A 38 45.58 69.79 -21.73
N MET A 39 44.96 70.77 -21.06
CA MET A 39 44.17 70.52 -19.86
C MET A 39 42.87 69.76 -20.17
N THR A 40 42.17 70.09 -21.27
CA THR A 40 40.98 69.34 -21.68
C THR A 40 41.32 67.94 -22.17
N LEU A 41 42.41 67.78 -22.93
CA LEU A 41 42.90 66.49 -23.41
C LEU A 41 43.30 65.58 -22.24
N VAL A 42 44.04 66.10 -21.26
CA VAL A 42 44.43 65.34 -20.06
C VAL A 42 43.21 64.98 -19.22
N SER A 43 42.27 65.90 -19.03
CA SER A 43 41.03 65.64 -18.28
C SER A 43 40.23 64.47 -18.88
N VAL A 44 40.01 64.49 -20.20
CA VAL A 44 39.31 63.41 -20.90
C VAL A 44 40.06 62.09 -20.78
N THR A 45 41.40 62.13 -20.93
CA THR A 45 42.25 60.94 -20.82
C THR A 45 42.15 60.33 -19.42
N VAL A 46 42.22 61.14 -18.36
CA VAL A 46 42.10 60.69 -16.97
C VAL A 46 40.70 60.11 -16.71
N ALA A 47 39.64 60.73 -17.22
CA ALA A 47 38.27 60.23 -17.05
C ALA A 47 38.09 58.84 -17.68
N VAL A 48 38.59 58.65 -18.90
CA VAL A 48 38.52 57.35 -19.61
C VAL A 48 39.33 56.29 -18.88
N VAL A 49 40.58 56.59 -18.49
CA VAL A 49 41.44 55.63 -17.77
C VAL A 49 40.81 55.22 -16.43
N SER A 50 40.23 56.18 -15.71
CA SER A 50 39.55 55.93 -14.43
C SER A 50 38.32 55.03 -14.60
N PHE A 51 37.53 55.25 -15.65
CA PHE A 51 36.36 54.44 -15.95
C PHE A 51 36.73 53.00 -16.31
N VAL A 52 37.75 52.80 -17.15
CA VAL A 52 38.23 51.46 -17.54
C VAL A 52 38.80 50.71 -16.34
N ALA A 53 39.58 51.39 -15.48
CA ALA A 53 40.08 50.80 -14.25
C ALA A 53 38.93 50.34 -13.35
N TRP A 54 37.92 51.20 -13.13
CA TRP A 54 36.75 50.87 -12.32
C TRP A 54 35.94 49.68 -12.87
N ALA A 55 35.74 49.61 -14.19
CA ALA A 55 35.04 48.52 -14.84
C ALA A 55 35.77 47.17 -14.69
N GLY A 56 37.10 47.17 -14.76
CA GLY A 56 37.91 45.96 -14.59
C GLY A 56 37.88 45.36 -13.18
N PHE A 57 37.69 46.20 -12.15
CA PHE A 57 37.57 45.75 -10.75
C PHE A 57 36.13 45.40 -10.34
N THR A 58 35.14 45.76 -11.15
CA THR A 58 33.73 45.51 -10.82
C THR A 58 33.33 44.09 -11.24
N ASN A 59 33.13 43.21 -10.25
CA ASN A 59 32.49 41.92 -10.47
C ASN A 59 30.98 42.09 -10.56
N ILE A 60 30.40 41.79 -11.72
CA ILE A 60 28.94 41.72 -11.90
C ILE A 60 28.50 40.34 -11.39
N ASN A 61 27.89 40.31 -10.20
CA ASN A 61 27.37 39.07 -9.63
C ASN A 61 26.08 38.66 -10.36
N GLU A 62 26.20 37.68 -11.25
CA GLU A 62 25.06 37.03 -11.88
C GLU A 62 24.47 36.00 -10.91
N VAL A 63 23.27 36.25 -10.38
CA VAL A 63 22.57 35.31 -9.50
C VAL A 63 21.67 34.42 -10.35
N ALA A 64 22.19 33.27 -10.76
CA ALA A 64 21.39 32.19 -11.36
C ALA A 64 20.51 31.54 -10.27
N ARG A 65 19.22 31.88 -10.23
CA ARG A 65 18.24 31.17 -9.38
C ARG A 65 17.76 29.93 -10.13
N ALA A 66 18.29 28.76 -9.78
CA ALA A 66 17.70 27.48 -10.18
C ALA A 66 16.66 27.05 -9.13
N PRO A 67 15.39 26.80 -9.49
CA PRO A 67 14.44 26.19 -8.56
C PRO A 67 14.86 24.74 -8.30
N GLY A 68 15.37 24.46 -7.10
CA GLY A 68 15.60 23.09 -6.63
C GLY A 68 14.34 22.55 -5.96
N GLU A 69 13.78 21.48 -6.49
CA GLU A 69 12.69 20.74 -5.84
C GLU A 69 13.27 19.64 -4.96
N ILE A 70 12.99 19.68 -3.66
CA ILE A 70 13.37 18.64 -2.71
C ILE A 70 12.33 17.53 -2.82
N VAL A 71 12.61 16.52 -3.65
CA VAL A 71 11.78 15.30 -3.70
C VAL A 71 12.22 14.38 -2.56
N PRO A 72 11.39 14.14 -1.52
CA PRO A 72 11.74 13.19 -0.47
C PRO A 72 11.85 11.78 -1.06
N ARG A 73 12.99 11.11 -0.84
CA ARG A 73 13.12 9.67 -1.11
C ARG A 73 12.47 8.89 0.03
N GLY A 74 11.17 8.67 -0.08
CA GLY A 74 10.44 7.76 0.77
C GLY A 74 9.26 7.19 -0.01
N PHE A 75 9.25 5.88 -0.22
CA PHE A 75 8.05 5.21 -0.70
C PHE A 75 6.96 5.45 0.33
N GLN A 76 5.89 6.17 -0.04
CA GLN A 76 4.67 6.21 0.74
C GLN A 76 4.08 4.80 0.72
N GLN A 77 4.51 3.95 1.65
CA GLN A 77 3.93 2.63 1.84
C GLN A 77 2.56 2.84 2.47
N VAL A 78 1.54 2.82 1.63
CA VAL A 78 0.15 2.74 2.08
C VAL A 78 -0.02 1.35 2.67
N VAL A 79 0.07 1.25 4.00
CA VAL A 79 -0.24 0.02 4.73
C VAL A 79 -1.76 -0.17 4.64
N GLN A 80 -2.21 -0.92 3.64
CA GLN A 80 -3.59 -1.40 3.54
C GLN A 80 -3.66 -2.77 4.21
N HIS A 81 -4.54 -2.91 5.20
CA HIS A 81 -4.81 -4.23 5.80
C HIS A 81 -5.65 -5.06 4.82
N PHE A 82 -5.13 -6.21 4.41
CA PHE A 82 -5.82 -7.15 3.52
C PHE A 82 -6.90 -7.98 4.23
N ASP A 83 -7.12 -7.73 5.51
CA ASP A 83 -8.09 -8.46 6.33
C ASP A 83 -9.02 -7.46 7.00
N GLY A 84 -10.31 -7.52 6.67
CA GLY A 84 -11.33 -6.57 7.10
C GLY A 84 -11.72 -6.75 8.57
N GLY A 85 -10.81 -6.41 9.49
CA GLY A 85 -11.12 -6.30 10.91
C GLY A 85 -11.62 -4.90 11.27
N ILE A 86 -12.57 -4.79 12.21
CA ILE A 86 -13.02 -3.50 12.76
C ILE A 86 -11.84 -2.88 13.52
N ILE A 87 -11.54 -1.61 13.29
CA ILE A 87 -10.43 -0.92 13.98
C ILE A 87 -10.87 -0.61 15.41
N LYS A 88 -10.12 -1.11 16.41
CA LYS A 88 -10.41 -0.87 17.84
C LYS A 88 -9.75 0.40 18.34
N ASN A 89 -8.49 0.64 17.97
CA ASN A 89 -7.76 1.83 18.37
C ASN A 89 -6.64 2.15 17.38
N ILE A 90 -6.48 3.43 17.07
CA ILE A 90 -5.34 3.96 16.30
C ILE A 90 -4.40 4.61 17.31
N ALA A 91 -3.18 4.09 17.43
CA ALA A 91 -2.20 4.52 18.44
C ALA A 91 -1.23 5.59 17.92
N THR A 92 -1.50 6.17 16.75
CA THR A 92 -0.62 7.13 16.08
C THR A 92 -1.31 8.45 15.79
N THR A 93 -0.53 9.54 15.81
CA THR A 93 -0.96 10.88 15.39
C THR A 93 -0.09 11.36 14.23
N GLU A 94 -0.61 12.24 13.37
CA GLU A 94 0.14 12.81 12.25
C GLU A 94 1.46 13.45 12.73
N GLY A 95 2.58 13.05 12.13
CA GLY A 95 3.92 13.56 12.48
C GLY A 95 4.69 12.75 13.54
N MET A 96 4.12 11.66 14.06
CA MET A 96 4.81 10.80 15.03
C MET A 96 5.92 9.97 14.36
N MET A 97 7.16 10.06 14.88
CA MET A 97 8.25 9.17 14.46
C MET A 97 8.03 7.77 15.04
N VAL A 98 7.90 6.76 14.18
CA VAL A 98 7.69 5.36 14.56
C VAL A 98 8.95 4.55 14.28
N LYS A 99 9.23 3.58 15.16
CA LYS A 99 10.31 2.60 15.00
C LYS A 99 9.74 1.26 14.56
N GLU A 100 10.61 0.41 14.05
CA GLU A 100 10.23 -0.96 13.68
C GLU A 100 9.72 -1.72 14.91
N GLY A 101 8.51 -2.29 14.82
CA GLY A 101 7.85 -3.01 15.90
C GLY A 101 6.84 -2.20 16.72
N ASP A 102 6.71 -0.88 16.49
CA ASP A 102 5.72 -0.07 17.17
C ASP A 102 4.29 -0.44 16.74
N ILE A 103 3.38 -0.59 17.72
CA ILE A 103 1.98 -0.89 17.47
C ILE A 103 1.29 0.38 16.97
N LEU A 104 0.99 0.43 15.67
CA LEU A 104 0.36 1.60 15.05
C LEU A 104 -1.17 1.58 15.16
N MET A 105 -1.75 0.38 15.09
CA MET A 105 -3.19 0.17 15.10
C MET A 105 -3.52 -1.18 15.72
N THR A 106 -4.58 -1.25 16.51
CA THR A 106 -5.10 -2.49 17.09
C THR A 106 -6.45 -2.79 16.48
N LEU A 107 -6.61 -3.98 15.92
CA LEU A 107 -7.88 -4.49 15.38
C LEU A 107 -8.75 -5.06 16.52
N ASP A 108 -10.07 -4.94 16.38
CA ASP A 108 -11.04 -5.54 17.28
C ASP A 108 -11.11 -7.05 17.01
N GLY A 109 -10.29 -7.81 17.75
CA GLY A 109 -10.20 -9.26 17.62
C GLY A 109 -11.41 -10.02 18.16
N ALA A 110 -12.49 -9.38 18.59
CA ALA A 110 -13.66 -10.06 19.15
C ALA A 110 -14.27 -11.09 18.18
N GLY A 111 -14.39 -10.74 16.89
CA GLY A 111 -14.88 -11.65 15.85
C GLY A 111 -13.92 -12.81 15.59
N THR A 112 -12.64 -12.51 15.37
CA THR A 112 -11.60 -13.50 15.11
C THR A 112 -11.41 -14.47 16.29
N GLN A 113 -11.54 -13.98 17.52
CA GLN A 113 -11.47 -14.80 18.73
C GLN A 113 -12.67 -15.74 18.85
N GLN A 114 -13.89 -15.27 18.56
CA GLN A 114 -15.08 -16.12 18.55
C GLN A 114 -15.01 -17.21 17.48
N ASP A 115 -14.47 -16.90 16.29
CA ASP A 115 -14.28 -17.88 15.24
C ASP A 115 -13.24 -18.93 15.61
N LEU A 116 -12.14 -18.53 16.25
CA LEU A 116 -11.15 -19.45 16.79
C LEU A 116 -11.76 -20.37 17.86
N GLU A 117 -12.52 -19.83 18.81
CA GLU A 117 -13.20 -20.63 19.84
C GLU A 117 -14.21 -21.62 19.24
N ARG A 118 -14.97 -21.19 18.23
CA ARG A 118 -15.91 -22.05 17.51
C ARG A 118 -15.18 -23.18 16.79
N ALA A 119 -14.08 -22.88 16.10
CA ALA A 119 -13.28 -23.87 15.39
C ALA A 119 -12.67 -24.90 16.37
N LEU A 120 -12.13 -24.44 17.51
CA LEU A 120 -11.60 -25.33 18.55
C LEU A 120 -12.68 -26.22 19.15
N LYS A 121 -13.88 -25.68 19.47
CA LYS A 121 -15.01 -26.49 19.96
C LYS A 121 -15.43 -27.54 18.94
N GLN A 122 -15.52 -27.17 17.66
CA GLN A 122 -15.87 -28.11 16.59
C GLN A 122 -14.81 -29.21 16.44
N GLN A 123 -13.53 -28.86 16.52
CA GLN A 123 -12.43 -29.83 16.50
C GLN A 123 -12.54 -30.83 17.65
N THR A 124 -12.80 -30.36 18.87
CA THR A 124 -12.99 -31.23 20.04
C THR A 124 -14.17 -32.17 19.85
N THR A 125 -15.33 -31.66 19.40
CA THR A 125 -16.52 -32.48 19.12
C THR A 125 -16.23 -33.58 18.11
N LEU A 126 -15.54 -33.26 17.01
CA LEU A 126 -15.18 -34.25 16.00
C LEU A 126 -14.20 -35.31 16.54
N ARG A 127 -13.26 -34.93 17.39
CA ARG A 127 -12.34 -35.87 18.05
C ARG A 127 -13.08 -36.83 18.97
N LEU A 128 -14.06 -36.34 19.73
CA LEU A 128 -14.91 -37.18 20.59
C LEU A 128 -15.76 -38.14 19.77
N GLN A 129 -16.41 -37.66 18.71
CA GLN A 129 -17.21 -38.50 17.81
C GLN A 129 -16.38 -39.60 17.16
N ARG A 130 -15.18 -39.25 16.68
CA ARG A 130 -14.24 -40.23 16.12
C ARG A 130 -13.90 -41.33 17.14
N GLU A 131 -13.59 -40.94 18.37
CA GLU A 131 -13.25 -41.91 19.42
C GLU A 131 -14.44 -42.81 19.78
N ARG A 132 -15.63 -42.24 19.89
CA ARG A 132 -16.88 -42.98 20.11
C ARG A 132 -17.14 -44.01 19.01
N LEU A 133 -17.05 -43.58 17.75
CA LEU A 133 -17.27 -44.46 16.60
C LEU A 133 -16.20 -45.55 16.52
N ARG A 134 -14.94 -45.22 16.79
CA ARG A 134 -13.86 -46.19 16.84
C ARG A 134 -14.09 -47.24 17.94
N ALA A 135 -14.48 -46.79 19.13
CA ALA A 135 -14.81 -47.67 20.25
C ALA A 135 -15.98 -48.60 19.93
N PHE A 136 -16.99 -48.10 19.21
CA PHE A 136 -18.15 -48.87 18.77
C PHE A 136 -17.77 -49.98 17.78
N VAL A 137 -16.90 -49.68 16.83
CA VAL A 137 -16.39 -50.67 15.86
C VAL A 137 -15.46 -51.69 16.52
N GLU A 138 -14.64 -51.25 17.48
CA GLU A 138 -13.68 -52.10 18.20
C GLU A 138 -14.29 -52.84 19.41
N ASP A 139 -15.62 -52.75 19.62
CA ASP A 139 -16.33 -53.38 20.75
C ASP A 139 -15.74 -53.08 22.14
N ARG A 140 -15.25 -51.85 22.31
CA ARG A 140 -14.65 -51.37 23.56
C ARG A 140 -15.38 -50.14 24.09
N ARG A 141 -15.10 -49.80 25.35
CA ARG A 141 -15.54 -48.52 25.90
C ARG A 141 -14.73 -47.36 25.30
N PRO A 142 -15.37 -46.22 24.98
CA PRO A 142 -14.65 -45.04 24.53
C PRO A 142 -13.83 -44.43 25.67
N ASP A 143 -12.65 -43.93 25.34
CA ASP A 143 -11.78 -43.23 26.29
C ASP A 143 -11.66 -41.75 25.90
N PHE A 144 -12.56 -40.94 26.43
CA PHE A 144 -12.61 -39.51 26.13
C PHE A 144 -11.57 -38.68 26.92
N THR A 145 -10.94 -39.27 27.95
CA THR A 145 -10.01 -38.54 28.85
C THR A 145 -8.75 -38.06 28.14
N LYS A 146 -8.38 -38.71 27.03
CA LYS A 146 -7.21 -38.37 26.21
C LYS A 146 -7.46 -37.20 25.24
N ILE A 147 -8.68 -36.69 25.15
CA ILE A 147 -9.04 -35.65 24.17
C ILE A 147 -8.90 -34.27 24.81
N ALA A 148 -7.86 -33.55 24.41
CA ALA A 148 -7.61 -32.18 24.85
C ALA A 148 -8.76 -31.25 24.46
N GLY A 149 -9.20 -30.41 25.41
CA GLY A 149 -10.27 -29.44 25.24
C GLY A 149 -11.68 -30.00 25.43
N ALA A 150 -11.83 -31.27 25.81
CA ALA A 150 -13.13 -31.86 26.13
C ALA A 150 -13.57 -31.50 27.56
N ASN A 151 -14.81 -31.02 27.68
CA ASN A 151 -15.44 -30.75 28.96
C ASN A 151 -16.24 -31.96 29.46
N ALA A 152 -16.49 -32.04 30.77
CA ALA A 152 -17.25 -33.12 31.39
C ALA A 152 -18.63 -33.34 30.74
N ASP A 153 -19.35 -32.25 30.44
CA ASP A 153 -20.67 -32.32 29.80
C ASP A 153 -20.60 -32.92 28.39
N MET A 154 -19.58 -32.57 27.61
CA MET A 154 -19.38 -33.12 26.26
C MET A 154 -19.09 -34.62 26.33
N MET A 155 -18.26 -35.04 27.29
CA MET A 155 -17.95 -36.46 27.47
C MET A 155 -19.18 -37.25 27.91
N ALA A 156 -19.96 -36.72 28.87
CA ALA A 156 -21.18 -37.36 29.35
C ALA A 156 -22.24 -37.51 28.24
N GLU A 157 -22.36 -36.52 27.37
CA GLU A 157 -23.26 -36.59 26.21
C GLU A 157 -22.82 -37.68 25.22
N GLN A 158 -21.52 -37.76 24.92
CA GLN A 158 -21.02 -38.79 24.00
C GLN A 158 -21.16 -40.20 24.57
N GLU A 159 -21.02 -40.37 25.89
CA GLU A 159 -21.25 -41.64 26.58
C GLU A 159 -22.71 -42.08 26.48
N LYS A 160 -23.67 -41.16 26.65
CA LYS A 160 -25.10 -41.45 26.46
C LYS A 160 -25.40 -41.93 25.04
N ILE A 161 -24.87 -41.24 24.03
CA ILE A 161 -25.09 -41.64 22.64
C ILE A 161 -24.45 -43.01 22.38
N PHE A 162 -23.26 -43.27 22.93
CA PHE A 162 -22.61 -44.57 22.82
C PHE A 162 -23.47 -45.70 23.42
N ALA A 163 -24.03 -45.50 24.62
CA ALA A 163 -24.91 -46.47 25.25
C ALA A 163 -26.15 -46.77 24.38
N SER A 164 -26.76 -45.74 23.81
CA SER A 164 -27.89 -45.88 22.87
C SER A 164 -27.50 -46.66 21.59
N MET A 165 -26.30 -46.44 21.05
CA MET A 165 -25.78 -47.20 19.90
C MET A 165 -25.63 -48.69 20.20
N ILE A 166 -25.08 -49.03 21.36
CA ILE A 166 -24.91 -50.43 21.79
C ILE A 166 -26.28 -51.10 22.00
N GLU A 167 -27.22 -50.40 22.63
CA GLU A 167 -28.58 -50.89 22.83
C GLU A 167 -29.30 -51.14 21.48
N SER A 168 -29.20 -50.19 20.54
CA SER A 168 -29.78 -50.34 19.20
C SER A 168 -29.21 -51.55 18.45
N ARG A 169 -27.89 -51.75 18.52
CA ARG A 169 -27.22 -52.90 17.90
C ARG A 169 -27.67 -54.22 18.51
N ALA A 170 -27.84 -54.27 19.83
CA ALA A 170 -28.34 -55.45 20.53
C ALA A 170 -29.76 -55.80 20.08
N LYS A 171 -30.65 -54.79 20.00
CA LYS A 171 -32.03 -54.98 19.52
C LYS A 171 -32.09 -55.50 18.08
N GLU A 172 -31.26 -54.96 17.19
CA GLU A 172 -31.19 -55.43 15.81
C GLU A 172 -30.78 -56.91 15.74
N HIS A 173 -29.77 -57.29 16.51
CA HIS A 173 -29.33 -58.68 16.61
C HIS A 173 -30.43 -59.60 17.15
N ASP A 174 -31.17 -59.17 18.18
CA ASP A 174 -32.29 -59.94 18.74
C ASP A 174 -33.42 -60.14 17.73
N ILE A 175 -33.80 -59.11 16.97
CA ILE A 175 -34.81 -59.22 15.91
C ILE A 175 -34.40 -60.25 14.86
N ILE A 176 -33.14 -60.22 14.41
CA ILE A 176 -32.63 -61.17 13.41
C ILE A 176 -32.65 -62.60 13.99
N LYS A 177 -32.27 -62.76 15.26
CA LYS A 177 -32.31 -64.05 15.95
C LYS A 177 -33.72 -64.62 16.07
N ASP A 178 -34.70 -63.76 16.35
CA ASP A 178 -36.11 -64.14 16.40
C ASP A 178 -36.61 -64.56 15.01
N GLN A 179 -36.25 -63.83 13.95
CA GLN A 179 -36.58 -64.21 12.58
C GLN A 179 -36.00 -65.58 12.20
N ILE A 180 -34.73 -65.84 12.55
CA ILE A 180 -34.10 -67.15 12.33
C ILE A 180 -34.89 -68.25 13.03
N THR A 181 -35.31 -68.01 14.27
CA THR A 181 -36.08 -68.97 15.07
C THR A 181 -37.45 -69.23 14.44
N GLN A 182 -38.17 -68.20 14.03
CA GLN A 182 -39.45 -68.32 13.32
C GLN A 182 -39.31 -69.11 12.01
N LYS A 183 -38.29 -68.83 11.20
CA LYS A 183 -38.04 -69.57 9.95
C LYS A 183 -37.70 -71.03 10.20
N LYS A 184 -36.93 -71.35 11.25
CA LYS A 184 -36.67 -72.73 11.68
C LYS A 184 -37.97 -73.45 12.05
N HIS A 185 -38.84 -72.81 12.84
CA HIS A 185 -40.15 -73.39 13.16
C HIS A 185 -41.00 -73.64 11.92
N ALA A 186 -41.01 -72.71 10.96
CA ALA A 186 -41.73 -72.88 9.70
C ALA A 186 -41.20 -74.06 8.88
N ILE A 187 -39.87 -74.22 8.79
CA ILE A 187 -39.24 -75.38 8.14
C ILE A 187 -39.68 -76.67 8.82
N ASN A 188 -39.59 -76.76 10.15
CA ASN A 188 -39.97 -77.97 10.89
C ASN A 188 -41.44 -78.37 10.64
N ILE A 189 -42.35 -77.40 10.60
CA ILE A 189 -43.77 -77.64 10.29
C ILE A 189 -43.94 -78.17 8.85
N LEU A 190 -43.23 -77.58 7.88
CA LEU A 190 -43.29 -78.02 6.49
C LEU A 190 -42.69 -79.42 6.31
N GLU A 191 -41.62 -79.75 7.03
CA GLU A 191 -41.02 -81.09 7.02
C GLU A 191 -41.95 -82.13 7.63
N ALA A 192 -42.60 -81.82 8.74
CA ALA A 192 -43.63 -82.68 9.33
C ALA A 192 -44.78 -82.92 8.35
N ARG A 193 -45.27 -81.87 7.67
CA ARG A 193 -46.34 -81.96 6.67
C ARG A 193 -45.92 -82.80 5.46
N ARG A 194 -44.68 -82.66 4.99
CA ARG A 194 -44.09 -83.49 3.94
C ARG A 194 -44.07 -84.96 4.37
N GLY A 195 -43.66 -85.26 5.60
CA GLY A 195 -43.66 -86.61 6.16
C GLY A 195 -45.05 -87.25 6.18
N THR A 196 -46.06 -86.52 6.68
CA THR A 196 -47.46 -87.00 6.67
C THR A 196 -47.99 -87.21 5.25
N ALA A 197 -47.65 -86.33 4.30
CA ALA A 197 -48.06 -86.48 2.91
C ALA A 197 -47.47 -87.76 2.27
N TRP A 198 -46.19 -88.05 2.50
CA TRP A 198 -45.56 -89.30 2.05
C TRP A 198 -46.26 -90.55 2.63
N GLN A 199 -46.60 -90.50 3.92
CA GLN A 199 -47.32 -91.60 4.57
C GLN A 199 -48.71 -91.81 3.96
N ASN A 200 -49.43 -90.73 3.65
CA ASN A 200 -50.73 -90.81 2.99
C ASN A 200 -50.62 -91.40 1.58
N VAL A 201 -49.62 -91.01 0.78
CA VAL A 201 -49.39 -91.58 -0.57
C VAL A 201 -49.05 -93.07 -0.48
N LYS A 202 -48.20 -93.47 0.48
CA LYS A 202 -47.84 -94.88 0.68
C LYS A 202 -49.07 -95.75 0.99
N LEU A 203 -49.93 -95.28 1.91
CA LEU A 203 -51.17 -95.99 2.26
C LEU A 203 -52.11 -96.15 1.06
N MET A 204 -52.18 -95.15 0.17
CA MET A 204 -52.98 -95.27 -1.06
C MET A 204 -52.42 -96.31 -2.05
N GLN A 205 -51.10 -96.48 -2.10
CA GLN A 205 -50.45 -97.44 -2.98
C GLN A 205 -50.59 -98.89 -2.47
N ASP A 206 -50.57 -99.11 -1.16
CA ASP A 206 -50.73 -100.44 -0.54
C ASP A 206 -52.20 -100.95 -0.55
N MET A 207 -53.17 -100.10 -0.92
CA MET A 207 -54.60 -100.45 -0.98
C MET A 207 -55.09 -100.91 -2.37
N HIS A 208 -54.21 -100.96 -3.38
CA HIS A 208 -54.45 -101.58 -4.69
C HIS A 208 -53.74 -102.93 -4.76
#